data_AF-A0AAW5AA44-F1
#
_entry.id   AF-A0AAW5AA44-F1
#
_cell.length_a   1.000
_cell.length_b   1.000
_cell.length_c   1.000
_cell.angle_alpha   90.00
_cell.angle_beta   90.00
_cell.angle_gamma   90.00
#
_symmetry.space_group_name_H-M   'P 1'
#
loop_
_entity.id
_entity.type
_entity.pdbx_description
1 polymer ?
#
loop_
_entity_poly.entity_id
_entity_poly.type
_entity_poly.pdbx_seq_one_letter_code
_entity_poly.pdbx_strand_id
1 'polypeptide(L)' 'MKRKDAIAHITVAGYHDDSRTAMRIYTENRISYQVYTEAYAKGAQLKSEGMACTCFQCKQRPASA' A
#
# COMPACT_ATOMS: atom_id res chain seq x y z
N MET A 1 -14.68 7.73 2.86
CA MET A 1 -13.77 7.29 1.77
C MET A 1 -14.55 6.38 0.83
N LYS A 2 -14.36 6.44 -0.50
CA LYS A 2 -15.00 5.45 -1.39
C LYS A 2 -14.23 4.14 -1.33
N ARG A 3 -14.90 3.01 -1.56
CA ARG A 3 -14.27 1.66 -1.52
C ARG A 3 -12.99 1.59 -2.37
N LYS A 4 -13.03 2.17 -3.58
CA LYS A 4 -11.87 2.21 -4.49
C LYS A 4 -10.67 2.93 -3.88
N ASP A 5 -10.91 4.00 -3.12
CA ASP A 5 -9.85 4.80 -2.50
C ASP A 5 -9.24 4.01 -1.33
N ALA A 6 -10.07 3.30 -0.55
CA ALA A 6 -9.59 2.42 0.53
C ALA A 6 -8.66 1.33 0.03
N ILE A 7 -9.03 0.69 -1.09
CA ILE A 7 -8.19 -0.32 -1.74
C ILE A 7 -6.87 0.29 -2.20
N ALA A 8 -6.91 1.45 -2.86
CA ALA A 8 -5.70 2.15 -3.30
C ALA A 8 -4.78 2.50 -2.11
N HIS A 9 -5.34 2.95 -0.98
CA HIS A 9 -4.56 3.22 0.22
C HIS A 9 -3.97 1.95 0.85
N ILE A 10 -4.68 0.82 0.83
CA ILE A 10 -4.13 -0.47 1.26
C ILE A 10 -2.97 -0.89 0.36
N THR A 11 -3.07 -0.68 -0.96
CA THR A 11 -1.96 -0.94 -1.90
C THR A 11 -0.74 -0.08 -1.61
N VAL A 12 -0.93 1.22 -1.35
CA VAL A 12 0.18 2.10 -0.96
C VAL A 12 0.79 1.66 0.38
N ALA A 13 -0.03 1.27 1.35
CA ALA A 13 0.45 0.75 2.63
C ALA A 13 1.27 -0.54 2.44
N GLY A 14 0.83 -1.45 1.56
CA GLY A 14 1.60 -2.64 1.18
C GLY A 14 2.94 -2.32 0.50
N TYR A 15 2.98 -1.30 -0.36
CA TYR A 15 4.22 -0.82 -0.97
C TYR A 15 5.23 -0.36 0.09
N HIS A 16 4.76 0.27 1.17
CA HIS A 16 5.60 0.79 2.25
C HIS A 16 5.78 -0.17 3.44
N ASP A 17 5.26 -1.40 3.37
CA ASP A 17 5.23 -2.36 4.48
C ASP A 17 4.52 -1.82 5.75
N ASP A 18 3.55 -0.92 5.58
CA ASP A 18 2.78 -0.31 6.66
C ASP A 18 1.52 -1.14 6.98
N SER A 19 1.75 -2.27 7.64
CA SER A 19 0.67 -3.20 8.05
C SER A 19 -0.36 -2.56 8.98
N ARG A 20 0.07 -1.62 9.84
CA ARG A 20 -0.81 -0.94 10.80
C ARG A 20 -1.82 -0.05 10.09
N THR A 21 -1.37 0.77 9.15
CA THR A 21 -2.28 1.61 8.35
C THR A 21 -3.20 0.75 7.48
N ALA A 22 -2.67 -0.29 6.86
CA ALA A 22 -3.47 -1.20 6.04
C ALA A 22 -4.61 -1.86 6.86
N MET A 23 -4.30 -2.37 8.06
CA MET A 23 -5.26 -3.03 8.95
C MET A 23 -6.34 -2.05 9.44
N ARG A 24 -5.96 -0.80 9.75
CA ARG A 24 -6.90 0.25 10.13
C ARG A 24 -7.89 0.54 9.01
N ILE A 25 -7.40 0.72 7.78
CA ILE A 25 -8.24 1.02 6.61
C ILE A 25 -9.16 -0.16 6.28
N TYR A 26 -8.64 -1.39 6.33
CA TYR A 26 -9.41 -2.62 6.17
C TYR A 26 -10.62 -2.65 7.11
N THR A 27 -10.38 -2.42 8.40
CA THR A 27 -11.39 -2.50 9.46
C THR A 27 -12.42 -1.38 9.34
N GLU A 28 -11.96 -0.12 9.23
CA GLU A 28 -12.84 1.06 9.19
C GLU A 28 -13.72 1.11 7.94
N ASN A 29 -13.25 0.57 6.81
CA ASN A 29 -13.96 0.64 5.53
C ASN A 29 -14.67 -0.66 5.15
N ARG A 30 -14.68 -1.68 6.04
CA ARG A 30 -15.34 -2.97 5.84
C ARG A 30 -14.93 -3.64 4.51
N ILE A 31 -13.63 -3.63 4.23
CA ILE A 31 -13.08 -4.33 3.06
C ILE A 31 -13.09 -5.83 3.38
N SER A 32 -13.36 -6.69 2.39
CA SER A 32 -13.26 -8.13 2.62
C SER A 32 -11.80 -8.55 2.80
N TYR A 33 -11.56 -9.60 3.59
CA TYR A 33 -10.21 -10.08 3.84
C TYR A 33 -9.45 -10.38 2.54
N GLN A 34 -10.09 -11.05 1.57
CA GLN A 34 -9.50 -11.33 0.25
C GLN A 34 -9.02 -10.06 -0.46
N VAL A 35 -9.86 -9.02 -0.54
CA VAL A 35 -9.51 -7.76 -1.22
C VAL A 35 -8.39 -7.03 -0.49
N TYR A 36 -8.39 -7.10 0.85
CA TYR A 36 -7.30 -6.57 1.67
C TYR A 36 -5.96 -7.27 1.37
N THR A 37 -5.95 -8.61 1.38
CA THR A 37 -4.73 -9.39 1.13
C THR A 37 -4.17 -9.18 -0.27
N GLU A 38 -5.05 -9.15 -1.29
CA GLU A 38 -4.67 -8.91 -2.68
C GLU A 38 -4.08 -7.51 -2.86
N ALA A 39 -4.74 -6.48 -2.30
CA ALA A 39 -4.27 -5.10 -2.41
C ALA A 39 -2.93 -4.89 -1.72
N TYR A 40 -2.74 -5.45 -0.52
CA TYR A 40 -1.50 -5.34 0.24
C TYR A 40 -0.34 -6.05 -0.47
N ALA A 41 -0.56 -7.29 -0.91
CA ALA A 41 0.43 -8.07 -1.68
C ALA A 41 0.79 -7.37 -3.00
N LYS A 42 -0.19 -6.78 -3.68
CA LYS A 42 0.07 -6.04 -4.92
C LYS A 42 0.98 -4.83 -4.68
N GLY A 43 0.81 -4.12 -3.56
CA GLY A 43 1.70 -3.03 -3.16
C GLY A 43 3.16 -3.49 -3.03
N ALA A 44 3.37 -4.58 -2.30
CA ALA A 44 4.69 -5.19 -2.14
C ALA A 44 5.29 -5.64 -3.48
N GLN A 45 4.46 -6.25 -4.34
CA GLN A 45 4.87 -6.66 -5.69
C GLN A 45 5.35 -5.47 -6.52
N LEU A 46 4.59 -4.36 -6.56
CA LEU A 46 4.98 -3.17 -7.32
C LEU A 46 6.35 -2.62 -6.89
N LYS A 47 6.65 -2.68 -5.59
CA LYS A 47 7.98 -2.32 -5.07
C LYS A 47 9.06 -3.29 -5.55
N SER A 48 8.80 -4.60 -5.53
CA SER A 48 9.76 -5.59 -6.05
C SER A 48 9.98 -5.50 -7.56
N GLU A 49 8.99 -5.04 -8.31
CA GLU A 49 9.07 -4.78 -9.75
C GLU A 49 9.80 -3.46 -10.08
N GLY A 50 10.24 -2.71 -9.06
CA GLY A 50 10.98 -1.46 -9.24
C GLY A 50 10.12 -0.26 -9.63
N MET A 51 8.79 -0.31 -9.40
CA MET A 51 7.93 0.85 -9.64
C MET A 51 8.39 2.02 -8.75
N ALA A 52 8.78 3.14 -9.37
CA ALA A 52 9.25 4.31 -8.64
C ALA A 52 8.10 4.98 -7.87
N CYS A 53 8.25 5.09 -6.55
CA CYS A 53 7.34 5.88 -5.72
C CYS A 53 7.77 7.35 -5.67
N THR A 54 6.81 8.26 -5.85
CA THR A 54 7.05 9.71 -5.92
C THR A 54 6.70 10.45 -4.62
N CYS A 55 6.43 9.72 -3.53
CA CYS A 55 6.16 10.33 -2.23
C CYS A 55 7.41 11.02 -1.68
N PHE A 56 7.22 11.96 -0.76
CA PHE A 56 8.32 12.74 -0.16
C PHE A 56 9.40 11.84 0.46
N GLN A 57 8.99 10.79 1.18
CA GLN A 57 9.93 9.85 1.83
C GLN A 57 10.76 9.07 0.81
N CYS A 58 10.13 8.55 -0.26
CA CYS A 58 10.85 7.81 -1.30
C CYS A 58 11.71 8.72 -2.19
N LYS A 59 11.32 9.98 -2.39
CA LYS A 59 12.14 10.96 -3.11
C LYS A 59 13.42 11.33 -2.35
N GLN A 60 13.40 11.31 -1.02
CA GLN A 60 14.57 11.65 -0.18
C GLN A 60 15.54 10.49 0.05
N ARG A 61 15.12 9.25 -0.19
CA ARG A 61 16.00 8.08 -0.24
C ARG A 61 16.20 7.67 -1.69
N PRO A 62 17.12 8.32 -2.45
CA PRO A 62 17.63 7.67 -3.65
C PRO A 62 18.19 6.31 -3.23
N ALA A 63 17.87 5.27 -4.00
CA ALA A 63 18.37 3.91 -3.77
C ALA A 63 19.86 4.00 -3.41
N SER A 64 20.21 3.47 -2.24
CA SER A 64 21.59 3.39 -1.79
C SER A 64 22.41 2.74 -2.90
N ALA A 65 23.42 3.48 -3.38
CA ALA A 65 24.44 2.99 -4.31
C ALA A 65 25.30 1.90 -3.65
#